data_AF-A0A3D8L7K3-F1
#
_entry.id   AF-A0A3D8L7K3-F1
#
_cell.length_a   1.000
_cell.length_b   1.000
_cell.length_c   1.000
_cell.angle_alpha   90.00
_cell.angle_beta   90.00
_cell.angle_gamma   90.00
#
_symmetry.space_group_name_H-M   'P 1'
#
loop_
_entity.id
_entity.type
_entity.pdbx_description
1 polymer ?
#
loop_
_entity_poly.entity_id
_entity_poly.type
_entity_poly.pdbx_seq_one_letter_code
_entity_poly.pdbx_strand_id
1 'polypeptide(L)' 'MKSFYDFNRNNPEERMEQYQLFPEMALFHIALREEMGEEEYLEFYQAEKEAAKRMAPIFHHSNRVWATA' A
#
# COMPACT_ATOMS: atom_id res chain seq x y z
N MET A 1 12.48 1.84 4.06
CA MET A 1 11.91 0.93 3.04
C MET A 1 10.90 1.72 2.24
N LYS A 2 10.91 1.64 0.90
CA LYS A 2 9.88 2.27 0.06
C LYS A 2 8.55 1.55 0.27
N SER A 3 7.45 2.28 0.36
CA SER A 3 6.10 1.74 0.40
C SER A 3 5.56 1.51 -1.01
N PHE A 4 4.49 0.72 -1.13
CA PHE A 4 3.81 0.50 -2.40
C PHE A 4 3.37 1.80 -3.10
N TYR A 5 3.02 2.84 -2.33
CA TYR A 5 2.48 4.11 -2.85
C TYR A 5 3.53 5.15 -3.23
N ASP A 6 4.81 4.84 -3.03
CA ASP A 6 5.93 5.76 -3.33
C ASP A 6 6.38 5.69 -4.80
N PHE A 7 5.95 4.66 -5.54
CA PHE A 7 6.30 4.48 -6.96
C PHE A 7 5.44 5.35 -7.87
N ASN A 8 6.06 5.91 -8.91
CA ASN A 8 5.36 6.68 -9.91
C ASN A 8 4.72 5.77 -10.95
N ARG A 9 3.40 5.59 -10.87
CA ARG A 9 2.63 4.77 -11.83
C ARG A 9 2.70 5.29 -13.28
N ASN A 10 2.98 6.58 -13.47
CA ASN A 10 3.12 7.18 -14.81
C ASN A 10 4.45 6.78 -15.47
N ASN A 11 5.44 6.35 -14.69
CA ASN A 11 6.69 5.81 -15.21
C ASN A 11 6.55 4.28 -15.38
N PRO A 12 6.66 3.73 -16.60
CA PRO A 12 6.55 2.29 -16.82
C PRO A 12 7.63 1.47 -16.11
N GLU A 13 8.83 2.00 -15.94
CA GLU A 13 9.93 1.31 -15.26
C GLU A 13 9.65 1.15 -13.76
N GLU A 14 9.28 2.24 -13.09
CA GLU A 14 8.91 2.21 -11.67
C GLU A 14 7.67 1.36 -11.39
N ARG A 15 6.74 1.29 -12.36
CA ARG A 15 5.58 0.40 -12.26
C ARG A 15 5.99 -1.06 -12.31
N MET A 16 6.94 -1.43 -13.18
CA MET A 16 7.50 -2.78 -13.19
C MET A 16 8.22 -3.10 -11.88
N GLU A 17 9.01 -2.17 -11.37
CA GLU A 17 9.67 -2.35 -10.06
C GLU A 17 8.65 -2.52 -8.92
N GLN A 18 7.58 -1.72 -8.92
CA GLN A 18 6.49 -1.85 -7.96
C GLN A 18 5.87 -3.26 -7.99
N TYR A 19 5.62 -3.80 -9.18
CA TYR A 19 5.02 -5.13 -9.34
C TYR A 19 5.97 -6.25 -8.92
N GLN A 20 7.28 -6.08 -9.11
CA GLN A 20 8.27 -7.04 -8.64
C GLN A 20 8.42 -7.02 -7.11
N LEU A 21 8.38 -5.84 -6.51
CA LEU A 21 8.55 -5.68 -5.06
C LEU A 21 7.29 -6.00 -4.26
N PHE A 22 6.11 -5.77 -4.85
CA PHE A 22 4.81 -5.93 -4.19
C PHE A 22 3.79 -6.63 -5.10
N PRO A 23 4.06 -7.88 -5.53
CA PRO A 23 3.22 -8.57 -6.51
C PRO A 23 1.78 -8.79 -6.02
N GLU A 24 1.61 -9.17 -4.75
CA GLU A 24 0.28 -9.43 -4.18
C GLU A 24 -0.57 -8.15 -4.09
N MET A 25 0.04 -7.03 -3.69
CA MET A 25 -0.64 -5.73 -3.64
C MET A 25 -0.94 -5.20 -5.03
N ALA A 26 -0.03 -5.38 -5.99
CA ALA A 26 -0.31 -5.05 -7.38
C ALA A 26 -1.53 -5.83 -7.91
N LEU A 27 -1.58 -7.15 -7.69
CA LEU A 27 -2.71 -7.99 -8.10
C LEU A 27 -4.02 -7.58 -7.41
N PHE A 28 -3.98 -7.32 -6.11
CA PHE A 28 -5.13 -6.82 -5.36
C PHE A 28 -5.68 -5.53 -5.95
N HIS A 29 -4.82 -4.53 -6.22
CA HIS A 29 -5.22 -3.25 -6.80
C HIS A 29 -5.73 -3.37 -8.24
N ILE A 30 -5.24 -4.35 -9.01
CA ILE A 30 -5.76 -4.65 -10.35
C ILE A 30 -7.18 -5.20 -10.22
N ALA A 31 -7.39 -6.25 -9.41
CA ALA A 31 -8.70 -6.86 -9.22
C ALA A 31 -9.72 -5.85 -8.65
N LEU A 32 -9.31 -5.01 -7.71
CA LEU A 32 -10.17 -4.01 -7.10
C LEU A 32 -10.65 -2.96 -8.12
N ARG A 33 -9.78 -2.56 -9.05
CA ARG A 33 -10.14 -1.62 -10.13
C ARG A 33 -11.11 -2.26 -11.15
N GLU A 34 -11.07 -3.57 -11.32
CA GLU A 34 -12.00 -4.29 -12.21
C GLU A 34 -13.40 -4.42 -11.59
N GLU A 35 -13.48 -4.55 -10.27
CA GLU A 35 -14.76 -4.68 -9.54
C GLU A 35 -15.42 -3.31 -9.26
N MET A 36 -14.62 -2.29 -8.96
CA MET A 36 -15.11 -0.95 -8.58
C MET A 36 -15.21 0.01 -9.77
N GLY A 37 -16.08 1.01 -9.64
CA GLY A 37 -16.05 2.15 -10.57
C GLY A 37 -14.71 2.89 -10.52
N GLU A 38 -14.29 3.49 -11.64
CA GLU A 38 -12.99 4.17 -11.72
C GLU A 38 -12.85 5.30 -10.69
N GLU A 39 -13.91 6.10 -10.50
CA GLU A 39 -13.95 7.18 -9.50
C GLU A 39 -13.80 6.62 -8.08
N GLU A 40 -14.53 5.55 -7.78
CA GLU A 40 -14.56 4.90 -6.46
C GLU A 40 -13.19 4.27 -6.12
N TYR A 41 -12.54 3.64 -7.10
CA TYR A 41 -11.17 3.14 -6.97
C TYR A 41 -10.16 4.28 -6.73
N LEU A 42 -10.32 5.42 -7.40
CA LEU A 42 -9.43 6.57 -7.22
C LEU A 42 -9.54 7.15 -5.80
N GLU A 43 -10.75 7.27 -5.27
CA GLU A 43 -10.97 7.70 -3.88
C GLU A 43 -10.35 6.71 -2.88
N PHE A 44 -10.59 5.41 -3.08
CA PHE A 44 -9.98 4.36 -2.26
C PHE A 44 -8.45 4.44 -2.27
N TYR A 45 -7.85 4.52 -3.46
CA TYR A 45 -6.40 4.56 -3.62
C TYR A 45 -5.77 5.79 -2.94
N GLN A 46 -6.45 6.95 -3.00
CA GLN A 46 -6.00 8.15 -2.31
C GLN A 46 -6.08 7.99 -0.79
N ALA A 47 -7.19 7.48 -0.27
CA ALA A 47 -7.37 7.23 1.14
C ALA A 47 -6.32 6.24 1.69
N GLU A 48 -6.04 5.16 0.96
CA GLU A 48 -5.05 4.16 1.34
C GLU A 48 -3.63 4.72 1.33
N LYS A 49 -3.29 5.52 0.31
CA LYS A 49 -2.00 6.23 0.24
C LYS A 49 -1.80 7.19 1.41
N GLU A 50 -2.84 7.91 1.81
CA GLU A 50 -2.79 8.77 3.00
C GLU A 50 -2.64 7.96 4.29
N ALA A 51 -3.37 6.86 4.43
CA ALA A 51 -3.27 5.97 5.59
C ALA A 51 -1.86 5.39 5.73
N ALA A 52 -1.26 4.93 4.63
CA ALA A 52 0.10 4.39 4.62
C ALA A 52 1.14 5.43 5.09
N LYS A 53 0.99 6.69 4.68
CA LYS A 53 1.85 7.79 5.16
C LYS A 53 1.68 8.05 6.65
N ARG A 54 0.46 7.94 7.19
CA ARG A 54 0.18 8.16 8.62
C ARG A 54 0.68 7.01 9.50
N MET A 55 0.76 5.79 8.98
CA MET A 55 1.21 4.61 9.75
C MET A 55 2.73 4.41 9.78
N ALA A 56 3.50 5.06 8.90
CA ALA A 56 4.96 5.07 8.94
C ALA A 56 5.45 6.25 9.84
N PRO A 57 5.64 6.11 11.17
CA PRO A 57 6.19 4.95 11.90
C PRO A 57 5.48 4.64 13.23
N ILE A 58 4.59 3.65 13.26
CA ILE A 58 4.20 2.92 14.50
C ILE A 58 4.88 1.54 14.55
N PHE A 59 6.02 1.41 13.85
CA PHE A 59 6.88 0.21 13.93
C PHE A 59 7.97 0.31 15.01
N HIS A 60 7.84 1.26 15.96
CA HIS A 60 8.49 1.11 17.26
C HIS A 60 7.63 0.18 18.12
N HIS A 61 7.68 -1.12 17.79
CA HIS A 61 7.18 -2.15 18.69
C HIS A 61 8.07 -2.12 19.93
N SER A 62 7.69 -1.33 20.95
CA SER A 62 8.13 -1.63 22.30
C SER A 62 7.65 -3.05 22.57
N ASN A 63 8.58 -3.95 22.91
CA ASN A 63 8.30 -5.32 23.31
C ASN A 63 7.24 -5.29 24.43
N ARG A 64 5.96 -5.43 24.07
CA ARG A 64 4.89 -5.65 25.04
C ARG A 64 5.05 -7.09 25.52
N VAL A 65 5.87 -7.24 26.56
CA VAL A 65 5.88 -8.44 27.38
C VAL A 65 4.50 -8.53 28.03
N TRP A 66 3.70 -9.49 27.60
CA TRP A 66 2.45 -9.80 28.28
C TRP A 66 2.80 -10.44 29.62
N ALA A 67 2.57 -9.71 30.71
CA ALA A 67 2.62 -10.29 32.04
C ALA A 67 1.43 -11.23 32.20
N THR A 68 1.67 -12.53 32.13
CA THR A 68 0.73 -13.54 32.61
C THR A 68 0.77 -13.54 34.14
N ALA A 69 -0.39 -13.36 34.75
CA ALA A 69 -0.62 -13.42 36.20
C ALA A 69 -0.57 -14.85 36.74
#